data_AF-A0A1G3BD50-F1
#
_entry.id   AF-A0A1G3BD50-F1
#
_cell.length_a   1.000
_cell.length_b   1.000
_cell.length_c   1.000
_cell.angle_alpha   90.00
_cell.angle_beta   90.00
_cell.angle_gamma   90.00
#
_symmetry.space_group_name_H-M   'P 1'
#
loop_
_entity.id
_entity.type
_entity.pdbx_description
1 polymer ?
#
loop_
_entity_poly.entity_id
_entity_poly.type
_entity_poly.pdbx_seq_one_letter_code
_entity_poly.pdbx_strand_id
1 'polypeptide(L)'
;MRKMLALATCLALFLGVGAPALKAEESVTVQVIVIALGNAPIENAAVTIGDRSDTTKHNGSCVFTLPPGDYTVCAKGEWGGMSGQKCQDVTLKGTNRFVVLELFQKPSSVW
;
A
#
# COMPACT_ATOMS: atom_id res chain seq x y z
N MET A 1 -61.19 12.02 35.65
CA MET A 1 -59.73 12.18 35.33
C MET A 1 -59.17 10.80 34.96
N ARG A 2 -58.01 10.62 34.34
CA ARG A 2 -56.91 11.54 33.91
C ARG A 2 -56.64 11.29 32.39
N LYS A 3 -55.96 12.14 31.61
CA LYS A 3 -55.24 13.40 31.93
C LYS A 3 -55.51 14.51 30.88
N MET A 4 -54.98 14.34 29.67
CA MET A 4 -54.80 15.26 28.52
C MET A 4 -54.66 14.34 27.29
N LEU A 5 -55.38 14.51 26.16
CA LEU A 5 -55.21 15.50 25.09
C LEU A 5 -53.81 15.50 24.44
N ALA A 6 -53.71 14.90 23.24
CA ALA A 6 -52.78 15.30 22.17
C ALA A 6 -53.21 14.64 20.83
N LEU A 7 -53.95 15.39 20.01
CA LEU A 7 -54.12 15.07 18.59
C LEU A 7 -52.90 15.63 17.85
N ALA A 8 -52.14 14.79 17.14
CA ALA A 8 -50.99 15.21 16.36
C ALA A 8 -50.91 14.42 15.05
N THR A 9 -51.66 14.86 14.05
CA THR A 9 -51.43 14.49 12.65
C THR A 9 -50.06 15.02 12.22
N CYS A 10 -49.11 14.14 11.92
CA CYS A 10 -47.91 14.51 11.19
C CYS A 10 -47.63 13.46 10.10
N LEU A 11 -48.08 13.78 8.89
CA LEU A 11 -47.79 13.02 7.68
C LEU A 11 -46.32 13.23 7.33
N ALA A 12 -45.44 12.33 7.77
CA ALA A 12 -44.02 12.35 7.42
C ALA A 12 -43.82 11.88 5.97
N LEU A 13 -44.12 12.78 5.03
CA LEU A 13 -43.79 12.61 3.61
C LEU A 13 -42.28 12.84 3.43
N PHE A 14 -41.56 11.84 2.92
CA PHE A 14 -40.16 11.86 2.47
C PHE A 14 -39.15 12.76 3.21
N LEU A 15 -38.20 12.14 3.92
CA LEU A 15 -36.78 12.43 3.70
C LEU A 15 -36.00 11.11 3.78
N GLY A 16 -35.24 10.81 2.73
CA GLY A 16 -34.41 9.61 2.72
C GLY A 16 -33.31 9.70 3.77
N VAL A 17 -33.27 8.73 4.68
CA VAL A 17 -32.03 8.42 5.39
C VAL A 17 -31.09 7.81 4.37
N GLY A 18 -30.43 8.67 3.59
CA GLY A 18 -29.29 8.27 2.80
C GLY A 18 -28.25 7.75 3.78
N ALA A 19 -28.12 6.42 3.86
CA ALA A 19 -26.92 5.83 4.42
C ALA A 19 -25.74 6.52 3.71
N PRO A 20 -24.72 7.03 4.44
CA PRO A 20 -23.58 7.65 3.80
C PRO A 20 -23.00 6.59 2.87
N ALA A 21 -23.12 6.82 1.55
CA ALA A 21 -22.64 5.89 0.56
C ALA A 21 -21.14 5.77 0.79
N LEU A 22 -20.73 4.62 1.33
CA LEU A 22 -19.35 4.39 1.74
C LEU A 22 -18.50 4.57 0.49
N LYS A 23 -17.80 5.71 0.42
CA LYS A 23 -16.86 6.03 -0.66
C LYS A 23 -15.94 4.83 -0.76
N ALA A 24 -16.06 4.05 -1.84
CA ALA A 24 -15.14 2.97 -2.10
C ALA A 24 -13.75 3.59 -2.15
N GLU A 25 -12.90 3.21 -1.20
CA GLU A 25 -11.54 3.72 -1.10
C GLU A 25 -10.78 3.14 -2.28
N GLU A 26 -10.54 3.98 -3.30
CA GLU A 26 -9.80 3.56 -4.49
C GLU A 26 -8.43 3.06 -4.03
N SER A 27 -8.04 1.88 -4.51
CA SER A 27 -6.80 1.25 -4.10
C SER A 27 -6.06 0.64 -5.28
N VAL A 28 -4.74 0.78 -5.22
CA VAL A 28 -3.77 0.35 -6.20
C VAL A 28 -3.00 -0.82 -5.59
N THR A 29 -3.00 -1.96 -6.26
CA THR A 29 -2.13 -3.09 -5.90
C THR A 29 -0.73 -2.84 -6.47
N VAL A 30 0.27 -2.76 -5.61
CA VAL A 30 1.66 -2.51 -5.96
C VAL A 30 2.46 -3.79 -5.76
N GLN A 31 2.91 -4.40 -6.85
CA GLN A 31 3.86 -5.51 -6.79
C GLN A 31 5.28 -4.94 -6.92
N VAL A 32 6.09 -5.14 -5.88
CA VAL A 32 7.50 -4.75 -5.87
C VAL A 32 8.35 -6.01 -6.06
N ILE A 33 9.31 -5.95 -6.96
CA ILE A 33 10.33 -6.99 -7.18
C ILE A 33 11.69 -6.38 -6.89
N VAL A 34 12.46 -7.00 -6.00
CA VAL A 34 13.80 -6.57 -5.61
C VAL A 34 14.82 -7.56 -6.16
N ILE A 35 15.80 -7.04 -6.91
CA ILE A 35 16.81 -7.83 -7.61
C ILE A 35 18.22 -7.29 -7.35
N ALA A 36 19.20 -8.18 -7.47
CA ALA A 36 20.60 -7.84 -7.65
C ALA A 36 20.93 -7.70 -9.15
N LEU A 37 22.08 -7.10 -9.43
CA LEU A 37 22.69 -7.09 -10.78
C LEU A 37 22.66 -8.50 -11.40
N GLY A 38 22.23 -8.59 -12.66
CA GLY A 38 22.04 -9.87 -13.36
C GLY A 38 20.65 -10.49 -13.14
N ASN A 39 19.68 -9.74 -12.62
CA ASN A 39 18.29 -10.15 -12.40
C ASN A 39 18.09 -11.28 -11.37
N ALA A 40 19.06 -11.50 -10.47
CA ALA A 40 18.89 -12.45 -9.38
C ALA A 40 17.92 -11.89 -8.32
N PRO A 41 16.82 -12.59 -7.96
CA PRO A 41 15.88 -12.13 -6.94
C PRO A 41 16.55 -12.09 -5.57
N ILE A 42 16.22 -11.07 -4.76
CA ILE A 42 16.69 -10.95 -3.38
C ILE A 42 15.53 -11.29 -2.44
N GLU A 43 15.62 -12.43 -1.76
CA GLU A 43 14.71 -12.85 -0.68
C GLU A 43 15.03 -12.09 0.62
N ASN A 44 14.01 -11.87 1.47
CA ASN A 44 14.10 -11.16 2.76
C ASN A 44 14.61 -9.70 2.67
N ALA A 45 14.59 -9.07 1.49
CA ALA A 45 14.82 -7.64 1.38
C ALA A 45 13.67 -6.88 2.03
N ALA A 46 13.99 -5.96 2.94
CA ALA A 46 13.01 -5.07 3.56
C ALA A 46 12.60 -3.99 2.56
N VAL A 47 11.30 -3.88 2.31
CA VAL A 47 10.69 -2.91 1.41
C VAL A 47 9.79 -1.97 2.21
N THR A 48 9.84 -0.68 1.92
CA THR A 48 8.98 0.36 2.51
C THR A 48 8.32 1.20 1.42
N ILE A 49 7.08 1.62 1.67
CA ILE A 49 6.29 2.47 0.77
C ILE A 49 5.29 3.29 1.62
N GLY A 50 5.58 4.59 1.75
CA GLY A 50 4.93 5.42 2.78
C GLY A 50 5.14 4.82 4.18
N ASP A 51 4.09 4.78 4.99
CA ASP A 51 4.12 4.23 6.36
C ASP A 51 4.07 2.69 6.43
N ARG A 52 4.12 1.99 5.28
CA ARG A 52 4.02 0.52 5.23
C ARG A 52 5.35 -0.14 4.91
N SER A 53 5.54 -1.34 5.45
CA SER A 53 6.69 -2.20 5.18
C SER A 53 6.28 -3.66 4.99
N ASP A 54 7.09 -4.40 4.23
CA ASP A 54 7.00 -5.85 4.05
C ASP A 54 8.40 -6.39 3.68
N THR A 55 8.58 -7.71 3.67
CA THR A 55 9.81 -8.37 3.22
C THR A 55 9.57 -9.19 1.96
N THR A 56 10.52 -9.18 1.02
CA THR A 56 10.41 -10.00 -0.19
C THR A 56 10.45 -11.49 0.09
N LYS A 57 9.59 -12.24 -0.62
CA LYS A 57 9.57 -13.70 -0.63
C LYS A 57 10.73 -14.26 -1.46
N HIS A 58 10.88 -15.58 -1.50
CA HIS A 58 11.89 -16.30 -2.29
C HIS A 58 12.04 -15.86 -3.75
N ASN A 59 10.95 -15.46 -4.41
CA ASN A 59 10.98 -14.94 -5.79
C ASN A 59 11.36 -13.44 -5.88
N GLY A 60 11.87 -12.83 -4.81
CA GLY A 60 12.22 -11.42 -4.74
C GLY A 60 11.03 -10.47 -4.67
N SER A 61 9.79 -10.95 -4.45
CA SER A 61 8.59 -10.10 -4.52
C SER A 61 7.85 -9.90 -3.19
N CYS A 62 7.27 -8.71 -3.02
CA CYS A 62 6.26 -8.37 -2.00
C CYS A 62 5.12 -7.56 -2.65
N VAL A 63 3.99 -7.41 -1.96
CA VAL A 63 2.78 -6.78 -2.51
C VAL A 63 2.12 -5.86 -1.48
N PHE A 64 1.78 -4.64 -1.89
CA PHE A 64 1.04 -3.66 -1.09
C PHE A 64 -0.28 -3.28 -1.78
N THR A 65 -1.26 -2.80 -1.00
CA THR A 65 -2.53 -2.26 -1.52
C THR A 65 -2.79 -0.89 -0.90
N LEU A 66 -2.53 0.18 -1.66
CA LEU A 66 -2.47 1.56 -1.16
C LEU A 66 -3.41 2.48 -1.94
N PRO A 67 -3.91 3.59 -1.36
CA PRO A 67 -4.62 4.61 -2.13
C PRO A 67 -3.76 5.18 -3.28
N PRO A 68 -4.37 5.68 -4.37
CA PRO A 68 -3.68 6.48 -5.37
C PRO A 68 -2.96 7.69 -4.76
N GLY A 69 -1.78 8.01 -5.25
CA GLY A 69 -0.92 9.07 -4.71
C GLY A 69 0.52 8.92 -5.14
N ASP A 70 1.38 9.85 -4.71
CA ASP A 70 2.82 9.82 -4.97
C ASP A 70 3.56 9.26 -3.75
N TYR A 71 4.42 8.25 -3.96
CA TYR A 71 5.12 7.53 -2.91
C TYR A 71 6.59 7.30 -3.29
N THR A 72 7.49 7.35 -2.31
CA THR A 72 8.83 6.77 -2.45
C THR A 72 8.80 5.31 -2.02
N VAL A 73 9.24 4.41 -2.91
CA VAL A 73 9.42 2.98 -2.63
C VAL A 73 10.90 2.74 -2.38
N CYS A 74 11.26 2.32 -1.17
CA CYS A 74 12.64 1.96 -0.83
C CYS A 74 12.76 0.47 -0.56
N ALA A 75 13.86 -0.14 -0.99
CA ALA A 75 14.23 -1.52 -0.64
C ALA A 75 15.68 -1.57 -0.16
N LYS A 76 15.93 -2.37 0.88
CA LYS A 76 17.26 -2.71 1.40
C LYS A 76 17.35 -4.22 1.57
N GLY A 77 18.46 -4.83 1.16
CA GLY A 77 18.65 -6.27 1.27
C GLY A 77 20.11 -6.68 1.31
N GLU A 78 20.33 -7.97 1.55
CA GLU A 78 21.64 -8.63 1.56
C GLU A 78 21.57 -9.92 0.73
N TRP A 79 22.62 -10.22 -0.03
CA TRP A 79 22.69 -11.37 -0.92
C TRP A 79 24.15 -11.76 -1.17
N GLY A 80 24.52 -13.04 -1.01
CA GLY A 80 25.85 -13.54 -1.40
C GLY A 80 27.05 -12.79 -0.81
N GLY A 81 26.95 -12.23 0.41
CA GLY A 81 28.00 -11.41 1.04
C GLY A 81 28.00 -9.93 0.60
N MET A 82 27.06 -9.52 -0.23
CA MET A 82 26.80 -8.13 -0.61
C MET A 82 25.59 -7.59 0.13
N SER A 83 25.52 -6.27 0.27
CA SER A 83 24.36 -5.53 0.73
C SER A 83 24.09 -4.35 -0.19
N GLY A 84 22.88 -3.82 -0.13
CA GLY A 84 22.49 -2.68 -0.95
C GLY A 84 21.16 -2.06 -0.55
N GLN A 85 20.92 -0.86 -1.07
CA GLN A 85 19.68 -0.12 -0.91
C GLN A 85 19.38 0.67 -2.18
N LYS A 86 18.09 0.83 -2.50
CA LYS A 86 17.59 1.63 -3.61
C LYS A 86 16.26 2.27 -3.19
N CYS A 87 16.04 3.53 -3.57
CA CYS A 87 14.74 4.17 -3.48
C CYS A 87 14.31 4.65 -4.87
N GLN A 88 13.00 4.66 -5.14
CA GLN A 88 12.40 5.13 -6.37
C GLN A 88 11.06 5.80 -6.08
N ASP A 89 10.86 7.00 -6.62
CA ASP A 89 9.56 7.68 -6.56
C ASP A 89 8.60 7.11 -7.60
N VAL A 90 7.36 6.86 -7.19
CA VAL A 90 6.32 6.19 -7.96
C VAL A 90 4.96 6.83 -7.69
N THR A 91 4.34 7.34 -8.76
CA THR A 91 2.91 7.69 -8.76
C THR A 91 2.06 6.42 -8.90
N LEU A 92 1.19 6.17 -7.92
CA LEU A 92 0.19 5.12 -7.92
C LEU A 92 -1.13 5.64 -8.50
N LYS A 93 -1.57 5.05 -9.63
CA LYS A 93 -2.83 5.36 -10.34
C LYS A 93 -3.38 4.09 -10.97
N GLY A 94 -4.71 3.98 -11.10
CA GLY A 94 -5.38 2.80 -11.65
C GLY A 94 -5.26 1.59 -10.73
N THR A 95 -5.54 0.38 -11.24
CA THR A 95 -5.71 -0.81 -10.37
C THR A 95 -4.39 -1.45 -9.93
N ASN A 96 -3.39 -1.52 -10.81
CA ASN A 96 -2.16 -2.31 -10.58
C ASN A 96 -0.91 -1.51 -10.97
N ARG A 97 0.16 -1.62 -10.17
CA ARG A 97 1.48 -1.04 -10.45
C ARG A 97 2.58 -2.08 -10.18
N PHE A 98 3.55 -2.15 -11.10
CA PHE A 98 4.76 -2.94 -10.96
C PHE A 98 5.97 -2.03 -10.75
N VAL A 99 6.79 -2.32 -9.74
CA VAL A 99 8.02 -1.60 -9.40
C VAL A 99 9.16 -2.61 -9.33
N VAL A 100 10.29 -2.32 -9.98
CA VAL A 100 11.48 -3.18 -9.94
C VAL A 100 12.64 -2.38 -9.39
N LEU A 101 13.19 -2.84 -8.27
CA LEU A 101 14.32 -2.20 -7.59
C LEU A 101 15.56 -3.07 -7.73
N GLU A 102 16.44 -2.72 -8.67
CA GLU A 102 17.80 -3.24 -8.69
C GLU A 102 18.64 -2.53 -7.61
N LEU A 103 19.18 -3.31 -6.68
CA LEU A 103 20.00 -2.80 -5.56
C LEU A 103 21.47 -2.68 -5.97
N PHE A 104 22.09 -1.56 -5.59
CA PHE A 104 23.52 -1.34 -5.79
C PHE A 104 24.35 -2.28 -4.91
N GLN A 105 25.42 -2.85 -5.46
CA GLN A 105 26.30 -3.81 -4.78
C GLN A 105 27.38 -3.12 -3.94
N LYS A 106 27.30 -3.23 -2.60
CA LYS A 106 28.40 -2.93 -1.66
C LYS A 106 28.77 -4.20 -0.87
N PRO A 107 30.06 -4.50 -0.60
CA PRO A 107 30.42 -5.61 0.28
C PRO A 107 29.86 -5.40 1.70
N SER A 108 29.23 -6.42 2.29
CA SER A 108 28.59 -6.30 3.62
C SER A 108 29.58 -6.18 4.79
N SER A 109 30.88 -6.33 4.53
CA SER A 109 31.96 -6.14 5.51
C SER A 109 32.47 -4.71 5.63
N VAL A 110 32.10 -3.82 4.69
CA VAL A 110 32.55 -2.42 4.67
C VAL A 110 31.41 -1.55 5.19
N TRP A 111 31.39 -1.28 6.49
CA TRP A 111 30.45 -0.35 7.11
C TRP A 111 31.02 1.07 7.07
#